data_AF-A0A0R3Q297-F1
#
_entry.id   AF-A0A0R3Q297-F1
#
_cell.length_a   1.000
_cell.length_b   1.000
_cell.length_c   1.000
_cell.angle_alpha   90.00
_cell.angle_beta   90.00
_cell.angle_gamma   90.00
#
_symmetry.space_group_name_H-M   'P 1'
#
loop_
_entity.id
_entity.type
_entity.pdbx_description
1 polymer ?
#
loop_
_entity_poly.entity_id
_entity_poly.type
_entity_poly.pdbx_seq_one_letter_code
_entity_poly.pdbx_strand_id
1 'polypeptide(L)'
;MMMPHCIIYGNTVTALCNAMGNAAMCQLDNAMMIGSIPNEHLSISGSLTTTNIIMANWSREMWQGVVNRAVRMLASGPFSENFASAFATVD
;
A
#
# COMPACT_ATOMS: atom_id res chain seq x y z
N MET A 1 7.94 -12.04 20.61
CA MET A 1 7.41 -11.17 19.54
C MET A 1 8.00 -11.66 18.24
N MET A 2 7.18 -12.01 17.26
CA MET A 2 7.64 -12.57 15.99
C MET A 2 7.99 -11.39 15.07
N MET A 3 9.27 -11.22 14.74
CA MET A 3 9.71 -10.22 13.75
C MET A 3 9.68 -10.90 12.38
N PRO A 4 8.72 -10.57 11.49
CA PRO A 4 8.71 -11.13 10.14
C PRO A 4 9.92 -10.60 9.36
N HIS A 5 10.53 -11.45 8.53
CA HIS A 5 11.57 -11.02 7.61
C HIS A 5 10.94 -10.60 6.28
N CYS A 6 11.41 -9.51 5.68
CA CYS A 6 10.91 -9.03 4.40
C CYS A 6 11.65 -9.69 3.24
N ILE A 7 10.92 -10.14 2.21
CA ILE A 7 11.50 -10.55 0.93
C ILE A 7 11.51 -9.30 0.04
N ILE A 8 12.70 -8.89 -0.39
CA ILE A 8 12.90 -7.65 -1.16
C ILE A 8 13.35 -8.02 -2.58
N TYR A 9 12.66 -7.50 -3.57
CA TYR A 9 13.09 -7.54 -4.97
C TYR A 9 13.39 -6.10 -5.43
N GLY A 10 14.63 -5.86 -5.87
CA GLY A 10 15.11 -4.51 -6.15
C GLY A 10 15.08 -3.65 -4.88
N ASN A 11 14.14 -2.71 -4.81
CA ASN A 11 13.92 -1.83 -3.66
C ASN A 11 12.50 -1.95 -3.06
N THR A 12 11.78 -3.02 -3.40
CA THR A 12 10.38 -3.21 -3.00
C THR A 12 10.23 -4.49 -2.19
N VAL A 13 9.49 -4.41 -1.07
CA VAL A 13 9.06 -5.60 -0.32
C VAL A 13 7.94 -6.27 -1.11
N THR A 14 8.16 -7.50 -1.57
CA THR A 14 7.20 -8.25 -2.40
C THR A 14 6.44 -9.31 -1.63
N ALA A 15 7.01 -9.81 -0.54
CA ALA A 15 6.42 -10.79 0.33
C ALA A 15 7.02 -10.72 1.74
N LEU A 16 6.38 -11.38 2.68
CA LEU A 16 6.92 -11.62 4.01
C LEU A 16 7.38 -13.06 4.14
N CYS A 17 8.30 -13.27 5.07
CA CYS A 17 8.75 -14.57 5.47
C CYS A 17 8.31 -14.86 6.89
N ASN A 18 7.48 -15.88 7.04
CA ASN A 18 6.82 -16.22 8.30
C ASN A 18 7.71 -17.07 9.22
N ALA A 19 9.03 -17.02 9.04
CA ALA A 19 9.97 -17.74 9.89
C ALA A 19 9.89 -17.22 11.34
N MET A 20 9.63 -18.13 12.28
CA MET A 20 9.54 -17.80 13.70
C MET A 20 10.93 -17.52 14.29
N GLY A 21 11.41 -16.28 14.14
CA GLY A 21 12.57 -15.76 14.89
C GLY A 21 13.96 -16.16 14.37
N ASN A 22 14.07 -16.79 13.20
CA ASN A 22 15.36 -17.08 12.58
C ASN A 22 15.32 -16.85 11.06
N ALA A 23 16.10 -15.86 10.58
CA ALA A 23 16.24 -15.55 9.17
C ALA A 23 16.72 -16.73 8.32
N ALA A 24 17.50 -17.66 8.92
CA ALA A 24 18.02 -18.84 8.22
C ALA A 24 16.91 -19.85 7.84
N MET A 25 15.72 -19.74 8.42
CA MET A 25 14.56 -20.56 8.05
C MET A 25 13.78 -19.97 6.87
N CYS A 26 14.17 -18.78 6.39
CA CYS A 26 13.54 -18.16 5.25
C CYS A 26 14.07 -18.73 3.93
N GLN A 27 13.59 -19.91 3.56
CA GLN A 27 13.98 -20.55 2.31
C GLN A 27 12.96 -20.23 1.21
N LEU A 28 13.40 -19.54 0.16
CA LEU A 28 12.55 -19.09 -0.95
C LEU A 28 12.03 -20.24 -1.83
N ASP A 29 12.66 -21.41 -1.76
CA ASP A 29 12.23 -22.65 -2.41
C ASP A 29 11.06 -23.33 -1.68
N ASN A 30 10.78 -22.95 -0.43
CA ASN A 30 9.67 -23.45 0.35
C ASN A 30 8.51 -22.44 0.39
N ALA A 31 7.53 -22.63 -0.50
CA ALA A 31 6.36 -21.76 -0.61
C ALA A 31 5.56 -21.60 0.69
N MET A 32 5.61 -22.56 1.63
CA MET A 32 4.91 -22.45 2.92
C MET A 32 5.50 -21.36 3.83
N MET A 33 6.74 -20.94 3.58
CA MET A 33 7.41 -19.89 4.35
C MET A 33 7.14 -18.49 3.81
N ILE A 34 6.61 -18.39 2.59
CA ILE A 34 6.31 -17.13 1.90
C ILE A 34 4.87 -16.73 2.22
N GLY A 35 4.72 -15.63 2.95
CA GLY A 35 3.45 -15.00 3.29
C GLY A 35 3.18 -13.76 2.43
N SER A 36 1.89 -13.47 2.23
CA SER A 36 1.47 -12.19 1.68
C SER A 36 1.74 -11.05 2.67
N ILE A 37 1.90 -9.84 2.15
CA ILE A 37 1.97 -8.63 2.95
C ILE A 37 0.58 -8.35 3.54
N PRO A 38 0.43 -8.17 4.87
CA PRO A 38 -0.83 -7.79 5.50
C PRO A 38 -1.40 -6.50 4.91
N ASN A 39 -2.73 -6.41 4.85
CA ASN A 39 -3.43 -5.26 4.26
C ASN A 39 -3.13 -3.94 4.99
N GLU A 40 -2.79 -3.99 6.28
CA GLU A 40 -2.39 -2.79 7.04
C GLU A 40 -1.15 -2.09 6.46
N HIS A 41 -0.28 -2.84 5.76
CA HIS A 41 0.91 -2.29 5.10
C HIS A 41 0.68 -1.94 3.63
N LEU A 42 -0.47 -2.31 3.06
CA LEU A 42 -0.86 -2.03 1.68
C LEU A 42 -1.90 -0.91 1.57
N SER A 43 -2.36 -0.38 2.70
CA SER A 43 -3.37 0.66 2.76
C SER A 43 -2.81 1.96 3.34
N ILE A 44 -3.24 3.08 2.75
CA ILE A 44 -2.97 4.43 3.25
C ILE A 44 -4.32 5.06 3.52
N SER A 45 -4.55 5.51 4.75
CA SER A 45 -5.76 6.21 5.15
C SER A 45 -5.41 7.58 5.74
N GLY A 46 -6.38 8.51 5.68
CA GLY A 46 -6.20 9.86 6.19
C GLY A 46 -7.47 10.69 6.03
N SER A 47 -7.43 11.91 6.55
CA SER A 47 -8.52 12.88 6.40
C SER A 47 -8.07 14.08 5.58
N LEU A 48 -8.94 14.52 4.66
CA LEU A 48 -8.77 15.76 3.91
C LEU A 48 -9.66 16.82 4.52
N THR A 49 -9.10 17.99 4.82
CA THR A 49 -9.85 19.14 5.29
C THR A 49 -9.73 20.27 4.28
N THR A 50 -10.83 21.00 4.07
CA THR A 50 -10.86 22.16 3.17
C THR A 50 -11.51 23.34 3.87
N THR A 51 -10.98 24.53 3.60
CA THR A 51 -11.57 25.81 4.03
C THR A 51 -12.43 26.42 2.93
N ASN A 52 -12.42 25.84 1.73
CA ASN A 52 -13.22 26.32 0.60
C ASN A 52 -14.65 25.79 0.72
N ILE A 53 -15.61 26.69 0.89
CA ILE A 53 -17.03 26.34 1.09
C ILE A 53 -17.64 25.59 -0.11
N ILE A 54 -17.14 25.82 -1.32
CA ILE A 54 -17.62 25.13 -2.52
C ILE A 54 -17.18 23.66 -2.45
N MET A 55 -15.91 23.41 -2.16
CA MET A 55 -15.37 22.05 -2.01
C MET A 55 -15.96 21.31 -0.81
N ALA A 56 -16.27 22.01 0.28
CA ALA A 56 -16.93 21.41 1.44
C ALA A 56 -18.31 20.82 1.08
N ASN A 57 -19.00 21.41 0.11
CA ASN A 57 -20.29 20.96 -0.38
C ASN A 57 -20.20 20.00 -1.57
N TRP A 58 -19.00 19.53 -1.93
CA TRP A 58 -18.83 18.55 -3.00
C TRP A 58 -19.40 17.19 -2.61
N SER A 59 -19.98 16.51 -3.59
CA SER A 59 -20.44 15.13 -3.44
C SER A 59 -19.27 14.16 -3.31
N ARG A 60 -19.56 12.95 -2.83
CA ARG A 60 -18.57 11.88 -2.71
C ARG A 60 -17.89 11.58 -4.05
N GLU A 61 -18.62 11.62 -5.16
CA GLU A 61 -18.10 11.38 -6.50
C GLU A 61 -17.11 12.45 -6.95
N MET A 62 -17.36 13.72 -6.59
CA MET A 62 -16.42 14.81 -6.85
C MET A 62 -15.13 14.63 -6.05
N TRP A 63 -15.23 14.28 -4.77
CA TRP A 63 -14.07 13.96 -3.94
C TRP A 63 -13.33 12.72 -4.44
N GLN A 64 -14.05 11.70 -4.89
CA GLN A 64 -13.46 10.51 -5.50
C GLN A 64 -12.61 10.87 -6.72
N GLY A 65 -13.03 11.86 -7.52
CA GLY A 65 -12.23 12.41 -8.61
C GLY A 65 -10.89 13.00 -8.15
N VAL A 66 -10.87 13.69 -7.01
CA VAL A 66 -9.64 14.25 -6.42
C VAL A 66 -8.69 13.14 -5.99
N VAL A 67 -9.17 12.16 -5.22
CA VAL A 67 -8.31 11.09 -4.70
C VAL A 67 -7.84 10.16 -5.83
N ASN A 68 -8.68 9.89 -6.83
CA ASN A 68 -8.26 9.17 -8.04
C ASN A 68 -7.12 9.88 -8.78
N ARG A 69 -7.15 11.22 -8.83
CA ARG A 69 -6.04 11.99 -9.41
C ARG A 69 -4.77 11.85 -8.57
N ALA A 70 -4.86 11.85 -7.24
CA ALA A 70 -3.71 11.61 -6.37
C ALA A 70 -3.08 10.23 -6.64
N VAL A 71 -3.89 9.17 -6.75
CA VAL A 71 -3.41 7.82 -7.10
C VAL A 71 -2.70 7.83 -8.46
N ARG A 72 -3.26 8.47 -9.48
CA ARG A 72 -2.61 8.59 -10.80
C ARG A 72 -1.27 9.30 -10.74
N MET A 73 -1.15 10.36 -9.93
CA MET A 73 0.11 11.08 -9.74
C MET A 73 1.17 10.22 -9.05
N LEU A 74 0.77 9.38 -8.08
CA LEU A 74 1.66 8.42 -7.44
C LEU A 74 2.11 7.33 -8.43
N ALA A 75 1.17 6.80 -9.22
CA ALA A 75 1.44 5.81 -10.26
C ALA A 75 2.30 6.33 -11.42
N SER A 76 2.33 7.65 -11.67
CA SER A 76 3.23 8.28 -12.64
C SER A 76 4.54 8.79 -12.03
N GLY A 77 4.72 8.63 -10.72
CA GLY A 77 5.86 9.15 -9.97
C GLY A 77 7.01 8.15 -9.82
N PRO A 78 7.99 8.45 -8.94
CA PRO A 78 9.14 7.59 -8.68
C PRO A 78 8.81 6.19 -8.14
N PHE A 79 7.58 5.99 -7.64
CA PHE A 79 7.10 4.73 -7.08
C PHE A 79 6.03 4.08 -7.96
N SER A 80 6.03 4.36 -9.26
CA SER A 80 5.01 3.92 -10.22
C SER A 80 4.63 2.44 -10.10
N GLU A 81 5.62 1.55 -9.99
CA GLU A 81 5.40 0.10 -9.87
C GLU A 81 4.59 -0.28 -8.62
N ASN A 82 4.81 0.42 -7.49
CA ASN A 82 4.12 0.15 -6.23
C ASN A 82 2.66 0.64 -6.26
N PHE A 83 2.34 1.60 -7.12
CA PHE A 83 1.00 2.20 -7.23
C PHE A 83 0.27 1.83 -8.53
N ALA A 84 0.85 0.98 -9.38
CA ALA A 84 0.29 0.64 -10.69
C ALA A 84 -1.12 0.03 -10.61
N SER A 85 -1.38 -0.75 -9.56
CA SER A 85 -2.69 -1.38 -9.28
C SER A 85 -3.45 -0.71 -8.12
N ALA A 86 -2.94 0.39 -7.59
CA ALA A 86 -3.57 1.08 -6.48
C ALA A 86 -4.91 1.70 -6.90
N PHE A 87 -5.86 1.70 -5.97
CA PHE A 87 -7.12 2.41 -6.10
C PHE A 87 -7.38 3.20 -4.82
N ALA A 88 -8.27 4.18 -4.90
CA ALA A 88 -8.67 4.97 -3.76
C ALA A 88 -10.18 4.90 -3.56
N THR A 89 -10.61 5.08 -2.32
CA THR A 89 -12.00 5.27 -1.94
C THR A 89 -12.11 6.49 -1.03
N VAL A 90 -13.22 7.19 -1.14
CA VAL A 90 -13.66 8.20 -0.17
C VAL A 90 -14.76 7.55 0.65
N ASP A 91 -14.74 7.64 1.98
CA ASP A 91 -15.75 7.05 2.87
C ASP A 91 -16.67 8.10 3.51
#